data_AF-A0A4P8ISU2-F1
#
_entry.id   AF-A0A4P8ISU2-F1
#
_cell.length_a   1.000
_cell.length_b   1.000
_cell.length_c   1.000
_cell.angle_alpha   90.00
_cell.angle_beta   90.00
_cell.angle_gamma   90.00
#
_symmetry.space_group_name_H-M   'P 1'
#
loop_
_entity.id
_entity.type
_entity.pdbx_description
1 polymer ?
#
loop_
_entity_poly.entity_id
_entity_poly.type
_entity_poly.pdbx_seq_one_letter_code
_entity_poly.pdbx_strand_id
1 'polypeptide(L)'
;MAETVNFTGSVDRDLLKRAKILAAKTDTSVNALFNAELRYLVETFEAAEASGNQNFRTLLDFSLGRVHDRKAMDALGIDSDEDLFLLMAQAHLPMPRLPDDETRRMADDLNSLLK
;
A
#
# COMPACT_ATOMS: atom_id res chain seq x y z
N MET A 1 2.56 22.84 19.61
CA MET A 1 3.64 21.84 19.73
C MET A 1 2.96 20.49 19.66
N ALA A 2 3.25 19.67 18.66
CA ALA A 2 2.68 18.32 18.61
C ALA A 2 3.30 17.50 19.76
N GLU A 3 2.48 17.01 20.69
CA GLU A 3 2.92 16.03 21.68
C GLU A 3 3.38 14.78 20.94
N THR A 4 4.69 14.55 20.92
CA THR A 4 5.25 13.35 20.29
C THR A 4 5.02 12.16 21.22
N VAL A 5 4.31 11.15 20.74
CA VAL A 5 4.08 9.88 21.43
C VAL A 5 4.99 8.79 20.87
N ASN A 6 5.45 7.89 21.72
CA ASN A 6 6.26 6.75 21.29
C ASN A 6 5.37 5.60 20.82
N PHE A 7 5.62 5.10 19.61
CA PHE A 7 4.96 3.94 19.03
C PHE A 7 5.95 2.78 18.88
N THR A 8 5.52 1.56 19.22
CA THR A 8 6.30 0.33 18.99
C THR A 8 5.57 -0.53 17.97
N GLY A 9 6.27 -0.90 16.89
CA GLY A 9 5.75 -1.79 15.86
C GLY A 9 6.83 -2.75 15.37
N SER A 10 6.40 -3.88 14.82
CA SER A 10 7.28 -4.87 14.21
C SER A 10 7.48 -4.55 12.73
N VAL A 11 8.73 -4.50 12.28
CA VAL A 11 9.11 -4.26 10.87
C VAL A 11 10.13 -5.31 10.46
N ASP A 12 10.07 -5.73 9.20
CA ASP A 12 11.06 -6.62 8.60
C ASP A 12 12.50 -6.07 8.78
N ARG A 13 13.43 -6.94 9.13
CA ARG A 13 14.82 -6.54 9.46
C ARG A 13 15.54 -5.96 8.25
N ASP A 14 15.35 -6.56 7.08
CA ASP A 14 16.02 -6.13 5.86
C ASP A 14 15.43 -4.82 5.33
N LEU A 15 14.12 -4.64 5.48
CA LEU A 15 13.46 -3.35 5.23
C LEU A 15 14.02 -2.26 6.14
N LEU A 16 14.11 -2.50 7.46
CA LEU A 16 14.65 -1.52 8.40
C LEU A 16 16.11 -1.17 8.09
N LYS A 17 16.93 -2.16 7.70
CA LYS A 17 18.32 -1.94 7.28
C LYS A 17 18.38 -1.02 6.05
N ARG A 18 17.57 -1.29 5.03
CA ARG A 18 17.51 -0.46 3.81
C ARG A 18 17.02 0.96 4.11
N ALA A 19 15.99 1.10 4.94
CA ALA A 19 15.48 2.40 5.38
C ALA A 19 16.54 3.23 6.12
N LYS A 20 17.35 2.61 6.98
CA LYS A 20 18.47 3.29 7.65
C LYS A 20 19.54 3.79 6.68
N ILE A 21 19.89 3.00 5.68
CA ILE A 21 20.85 3.41 4.63
C ILE A 21 20.30 4.59 3.85
N LEU A 22 19.01 4.55 3.47
CA LEU A 22 18.36 5.65 2.78
C LEU A 22 18.39 6.93 3.64
N ALA A 23 17.97 6.81 4.90
CA ALA A 23 17.93 7.94 5.83
C ALA A 23 19.31 8.61 6.00
N ALA A 24 20.38 7.80 6.11
CA ALA A 24 21.75 8.32 6.19
C ALA A 24 22.21 9.01 4.90
N LYS A 25 21.78 8.53 3.72
CA LYS A 25 22.12 9.15 2.43
C LYS A 25 21.41 10.49 2.20
N THR A 26 20.24 10.67 2.78
CA THR A 26 19.40 11.86 2.59
C THR A 26 19.40 12.80 3.80
N ASP A 27 20.34 12.61 4.74
CA ASP A 27 20.49 13.41 5.97
C ASP A 27 19.17 13.55 6.77
N THR A 28 18.47 12.42 6.92
CA THR A 28 17.20 12.34 7.65
C THR A 28 17.19 11.15 8.60
N SER A 29 16.06 10.94 9.31
CA SER A 29 15.88 9.80 10.21
C SER A 29 14.78 8.86 9.71
N VAL A 30 14.87 7.58 10.09
CA VAL A 30 13.79 6.61 9.82
C VAL A 30 12.46 7.08 10.41
N ASN A 31 12.49 7.72 11.57
CA ASN A 31 11.29 8.29 12.20
C ASN A 31 10.70 9.44 11.38
N ALA A 32 11.53 10.30 10.79
CA ALA A 32 11.06 11.38 9.92
C ALA A 32 10.42 10.84 8.63
N LEU A 33 11.05 9.85 8.00
CA LEU A 33 10.48 9.16 6.83
C LEU A 33 9.13 8.51 7.16
N PHE A 34 9.06 7.78 8.28
CA PHE A 34 7.84 7.12 8.71
C PHE A 34 6.71 8.12 9.03
N ASN A 35 7.02 9.21 9.75
CA ASN A 35 6.04 10.24 10.03
C ASN A 35 5.55 10.95 8.77
N ALA A 36 6.41 11.14 7.76
CA ALA A 36 6.01 11.73 6.48
C ALA A 36 5.01 10.84 5.73
N GLU A 37 5.29 9.53 5.64
CA GLU A 37 4.38 8.57 4.99
C GLU A 37 3.06 8.41 5.76
N LEU A 38 3.10 8.32 7.10
CA LEU A 38 1.88 8.27 7.90
C LEU A 38 1.04 9.54 7.74
N ARG A 39 1.69 10.70 7.74
CA ARG A 39 1.03 11.98 7.52
C ARG A 39 0.37 12.01 6.15
N TYR A 40 1.09 11.62 5.11
CA TYR A 40 0.56 11.57 3.75
C TYR A 40 -0.66 10.66 3.67
N LEU A 41 -0.60 9.46 4.27
CA LEU A 41 -1.72 8.53 4.29
C LEU A 41 -2.96 9.11 4.98
N VAL A 42 -2.79 9.72 6.16
CA VAL A 42 -3.91 10.28 6.94
C VAL A 42 -4.49 11.51 6.25
N GLU A 43 -3.65 12.47 5.86
CA GLU A 43 -4.10 13.73 5.23
C GLU A 43 -4.79 13.46 3.89
N THR A 44 -4.29 12.50 3.10
CA THR A 44 -4.93 12.11 1.83
C THR A 44 -6.29 11.43 2.07
N PHE A 45 -6.39 10.57 3.08
CA PHE A 45 -7.65 9.93 3.44
C PHE A 45 -8.69 10.95 3.91
N GLU A 46 -8.31 11.85 4.83
CA GLU A 46 -9.19 12.89 5.37
C GLU A 46 -9.63 13.87 4.27
N ALA A 47 -8.74 14.27 3.36
CA ALA A 47 -9.08 15.12 2.23
C ALA A 47 -10.04 14.43 1.24
N ALA A 48 -9.85 13.13 0.98
CA ALA A 48 -10.75 12.35 0.15
C ALA A 48 -12.15 12.22 0.79
N GLU A 49 -12.22 12.00 2.11
CA GLU A 49 -13.48 11.93 2.84
C GLU A 49 -14.21 13.29 2.86
N ALA A 50 -13.48 14.38 3.10
CA ALA A 50 -14.05 15.74 3.11
C ALA A 50 -14.59 16.16 1.73
N SER A 51 -13.95 15.72 0.64
CA SER A 51 -14.40 15.98 -0.73
C SER A 51 -15.49 15.02 -1.22
N GLY A 52 -15.87 14.02 -0.42
CA GLY A 52 -16.80 12.96 -0.82
C GLY A 52 -16.23 12.01 -1.89
N ASN A 53 -14.93 12.08 -2.16
CA ASN A 53 -14.27 11.27 -3.16
C ASN A 53 -14.00 9.85 -2.62
N GLN A 54 -14.75 8.88 -3.12
CA GLN A 54 -14.61 7.48 -2.71
C GLN A 54 -13.42 6.76 -3.37
N ASN A 55 -12.72 7.38 -4.32
CA ASN A 55 -11.65 6.73 -5.09
C ASN A 55 -10.51 6.28 -4.19
N PHE A 56 -10.06 7.13 -3.27
CA PHE A 56 -8.97 6.77 -2.34
C PHE A 56 -9.39 5.63 -1.41
N ARG A 57 -10.64 5.64 -0.94
CA ARG A 57 -11.19 4.55 -0.12
C ARG A 57 -11.23 3.23 -0.88
N THR A 58 -11.68 3.26 -2.13
CA THR A 58 -11.71 2.08 -3.01
C THR A 58 -10.31 1.52 -3.23
N LEU A 59 -9.33 2.38 -3.53
CA LEU A 59 -7.92 1.98 -3.68
C LEU A 59 -7.35 1.41 -2.39
N LEU A 60 -7.68 2.01 -1.24
CA LEU A 60 -7.25 1.52 0.07
C LEU A 60 -7.86 0.15 0.38
N ASP A 61 -9.17 -0.04 0.16
CA ASP A 61 -9.83 -1.32 0.34
C ASP A 61 -9.25 -2.39 -0.60
N PHE A 62 -8.86 -2.02 -1.82
CA PHE A 62 -8.13 -2.89 -2.74
C PHE A 62 -6.74 -3.23 -2.20
N SER A 63 -5.95 -2.25 -1.74
CA SER A 63 -4.61 -2.47 -1.16
C SER A 63 -4.61 -3.41 0.05
N LEU A 64 -5.69 -3.38 0.84
CA LEU A 64 -5.89 -4.21 2.02
C LEU A 64 -6.48 -5.59 1.67
N GLY A 65 -6.71 -5.87 0.38
CA GLY A 65 -7.27 -7.13 -0.11
C GLY A 65 -8.75 -7.34 0.24
N ARG A 66 -9.49 -6.28 0.58
CA ARG A 66 -10.92 -6.36 0.93
C ARG A 66 -11.82 -6.40 -0.30
N VAL A 67 -11.36 -5.83 -1.40
CA VAL A 67 -12.04 -5.88 -2.70
C VAL A 67 -11.07 -6.41 -3.75
N HIS A 68 -11.62 -7.12 -4.74
CA HIS A 68 -10.85 -7.59 -5.89
C HIS A 68 -10.69 -6.49 -6.94
N ASP A 69 -9.70 -6.66 -7.81
CA ASP A 69 -9.33 -5.80 -8.93
C ASP A 69 -10.54 -5.31 -9.75
N ARG A 70 -11.38 -6.22 -10.26
CA ARG A 70 -12.55 -5.88 -11.09
C ARG A 70 -13.53 -4.95 -10.37
N LYS A 71 -13.80 -5.23 -9.10
CA LYS A 71 -14.71 -4.41 -8.29
C LYS A 71 -14.12 -3.03 -8.00
N ALA A 72 -12.80 -2.95 -7.81
CA ALA A 72 -12.11 -1.68 -7.65
C ALA A 72 -12.15 -0.88 -8.96
N MET A 73 -11.88 -1.51 -10.10
CA MET A 73 -11.93 -0.89 -11.42
C MET A 73 -13.33 -0.35 -11.77
N ASP A 74 -14.37 -1.16 -11.54
CA ASP A 74 -15.78 -0.75 -11.74
C ASP A 74 -16.14 0.49 -10.91
N ALA A 75 -15.70 0.54 -9.65
CA ALA A 75 -15.98 1.65 -8.75
C ALA A 75 -15.16 2.92 -9.07
N LEU A 76 -13.99 2.76 -9.70
CA LEU A 76 -13.12 3.86 -10.14
C LEU A 76 -13.44 4.34 -11.56
N GLY A 77 -14.27 3.60 -12.30
CA GLY A 77 -14.61 3.91 -13.69
C GLY A 77 -13.44 3.73 -14.67
N ILE A 78 -12.54 2.80 -14.37
CA ILE A 78 -11.38 2.44 -15.20
C ILE A 78 -11.57 1.02 -15.76
N ASP A 79 -10.92 0.73 -16.88
CA ASP A 79 -11.08 -0.50 -17.65
C ASP A 79 -9.77 -1.29 -17.82
N SER A 80 -8.66 -0.77 -17.29
CA SER A 80 -7.34 -1.38 -17.36
C SER A 80 -6.73 -1.62 -15.99
N ASP A 81 -6.15 -2.81 -15.79
CA ASP A 81 -5.33 -3.14 -14.62
C ASP A 81 -4.11 -2.20 -14.51
N GLU A 82 -3.58 -1.73 -15.64
CA GLU A 82 -2.47 -0.78 -15.68
C GLU A 82 -2.85 0.56 -15.03
N ASP A 83 -4.05 1.07 -15.32
CA ASP A 83 -4.55 2.31 -14.73
C ASP A 83 -4.77 2.13 -13.22
N LEU A 84 -5.27 0.97 -12.79
CA LEU A 84 -5.38 0.64 -11.38
C LEU A 84 -4.01 0.67 -10.70
N PHE A 85 -2.98 0.10 -11.33
CA PHE A 85 -1.63 0.09 -10.79
C PHE A 85 -0.98 1.48 -10.74
N LEU A 86 -1.22 2.31 -11.76
CA LEU A 86 -0.76 3.70 -11.77
C LEU A 86 -1.41 4.52 -10.66
N LEU A 87 -2.72 4.35 -10.45
CA LEU A 87 -3.45 5.00 -9.37
C LEU A 87 -2.94 4.56 -7.99
N MET A 88 -2.65 3.27 -7.81
CA MET A 88 -2.06 2.73 -6.59
C MET A 88 -0.67 3.31 -6.31
N ALA A 89 0.18 3.39 -7.33
CA ALA A 89 1.51 3.98 -7.23
C ALA A 89 1.45 5.47 -6.87
N GLN A 90 0.54 6.23 -7.50
CA GLN A 90 0.32 7.63 -7.21
C GLN A 90 -0.21 7.86 -5.79
N ALA A 91 -1.04 6.95 -5.29
CA ALA A 91 -1.60 6.99 -3.93
C ALA A 91 -0.63 6.47 -2.84
N HIS A 92 0.60 6.05 -3.21
CA HIS A 92 1.58 5.42 -2.33
C HIS A 92 1.03 4.17 -1.61
N LEU A 93 0.06 3.49 -2.22
CA LEU A 93 -0.57 2.32 -1.63
C LEU A 93 0.19 1.05 -2.03
N PRO A 94 0.43 0.12 -1.09
CA PRO A 94 1.06 -1.15 -1.43
C PRO A 94 0.11 -1.98 -2.30
N MET A 95 0.67 -2.71 -3.26
CA MET A 95 -0.09 -3.69 -4.02
C MET A 95 -0.69 -4.75 -3.09
N PRO A 96 -1.96 -5.14 -3.27
CA PRO A 96 -2.53 -6.23 -2.49
C PRO A 96 -1.69 -7.47 -2.66
N ARG A 97 -1.32 -8.08 -1.53
CA ARG A 97 -0.59 -9.33 -1.51
C ARG A 97 -1.58 -10.44 -1.22
N LEU A 98 -1.55 -11.47 -2.06
CA LEU A 98 -2.17 -12.73 -1.70
C LEU A 98 -1.40 -13.36 -0.53
N PRO A 99 -2.09 -14.07 0.38
CA PRO A 99 -1.43 -14.94 1.34
C PRO A 99 -0.44 -15.89 0.64
N ASP A 100 0.69 -16.19 1.30
CA ASP A 100 1.76 -17.01 0.72
C ASP A 100 1.27 -18.44 0.38
N ASP A 101 0.33 -18.97 1.16
CA ASP A 101 -0.29 -20.28 0.95
C ASP A 101 -1.20 -20.31 -0.28
N GLU A 102 -1.97 -19.25 -0.50
CA GLU A 102 -2.80 -19.09 -1.69
C GLU A 102 -1.95 -18.93 -2.96
N THR A 103 -0.88 -18.13 -2.86
CA THR A 103 0.09 -17.96 -3.94
C THR A 103 0.76 -19.30 -4.32
N ARG A 104 1.13 -20.11 -3.32
CA ARG A 104 1.70 -21.46 -3.55
C ARG A 104 0.70 -22.39 -4.23
N ARG A 105 -0.56 -22.40 -3.77
CA ARG A 105 -1.60 -23.23 -4.39
C ARG A 105 -1.81 -22.88 -5.87
N MET A 106 -1.88 -21.59 -6.20
CA MET A 106 -2.01 -21.15 -7.59
C MET A 106 -0.81 -21.58 -8.45
N ALA A 107 0.40 -21.52 -7.91
CA ALA A 107 1.60 -21.99 -8.59
C ALA A 107 1.59 -23.50 -8.83
N ASP A 108 1.15 -24.29 -7.84
CA ASP A 108 1.01 -25.74 -7.95
C ASP A 108 -0.07 -26.13 -8.99
N ASP A 109 -1.20 -25.43 -8.99
CA ASP A 109 -2.28 -25.63 -9.98
C ASP A 109 -1.77 -25.33 -11.40
N LEU A 110 -1.05 -24.22 -11.61
CA LEU A 110 -0.46 -23.90 -12.91
C LEU A 110 0.55 -24.96 -13.37
N ASN A 111 1.40 -25.43 -12.46
CA ASN A 111 2.38 -26.48 -12.76
C ASN A 111 1.70 -27.82 -13.08
N SER A 112 0.49 -28.06 -12.56
CA SER A 112 -0.29 -29.26 -12.88
C SER A 112 -0.88 -29.24 -14.29
N LEU A 113 -1.21 -28.05 -14.82
CA LEU A 113 -1.72 -27.86 -16.19
C LEU A 113 -0.63 -27.98 -17.26
N LEU A 114 0.64 -27.84 -16.87
CA LEU A 114 1.81 -28.01 -17.74
C LEU A 114 2.30 -29.46 -17.81
N LYS A 115 1.66 -30.39 -17.10
CA LYS A 115 1.93 -31.84 -17.14
C LYS A 115 0.92 -32.58 -18.00
#